data_AF-A0A1J3EIT8-F1
#
_entry.id   AF-A0A1J3EIT8-F1
#
_cell.length_a   1.000
_cell.length_b   1.000
_cell.length_c   1.000
_cell.angle_alpha   90.00
_cell.angle_beta   90.00
_cell.angle_gamma   90.00
#
_symmetry.space_group_name_H-M   'P 1'
#
loop_
_entity.id
_entity.type
_entity.pdbx_description
1 polymer ?
#
loop_
_entity_poly.entity_id
_entity_poly.type
_entity_poly.pdbx_seq_one_letter_code
_entity_poly.pdbx_strand_id
1 'polypeptide(L)'
;WNAMFHGYLQFGKVEEALKLFKQMPRKNVISWTTMICGLDQNEMSGEALVLFKDMLSCCIKSTSIIVGCAQHGRGKWAFVIRLN
;
A
#
# COMPACT_ATOMS: atom_id res chain seq x y z
N TRP A 1 -12.92 -6.37 -3.63
CA TRP A 1 -11.50 -6.41 -3.24
C TRP A 1 -11.14 -5.32 -2.24
N ASN A 2 -11.26 -4.02 -2.55
CA ASN A 2 -10.89 -2.92 -1.62
C ASN A 2 -11.65 -2.91 -0.29
N ALA A 3 -12.97 -3.14 -0.28
CA ALA A 3 -13.75 -3.26 0.96
C ALA A 3 -13.31 -4.45 1.82
N MET A 4 -12.89 -5.56 1.18
CA MET A 4 -12.37 -6.72 1.89
C MET A 4 -10.98 -6.41 2.48
N PHE A 5 -10.11 -5.74 1.73
CA PHE A 5 -8.82 -5.26 2.27
C PHE A 5 -9.04 -4.39 3.50
N HIS A 6 -9.93 -3.40 3.43
CA HIS A 6 -10.24 -2.57 4.60
C HIS A 6 -10.69 -3.38 5.81
N GLY A 7 -11.58 -4.36 5.62
CA GLY A 7 -11.99 -5.25 6.70
C GLY A 7 -10.81 -6.04 7.28
N TYR A 8 -10.04 -6.72 6.44
CA TYR A 8 -8.89 -7.51 6.91
C TYR A 8 -7.82 -6.66 7.59
N LEU A 9 -7.50 -5.49 7.03
CA LEU A 9 -6.52 -4.56 7.58
C LEU A 9 -6.98 -3.91 8.89
N GLN A 10 -8.28 -3.63 9.06
CA GLN A 10 -8.82 -3.12 10.34
C GLN A 10 -8.75 -4.14 11.47
N PHE A 11 -8.86 -5.43 11.15
CA PHE A 11 -8.74 -6.51 12.13
C PHE A 11 -7.31 -7.06 12.26
N GLY A 12 -6.30 -6.38 11.70
CA GLY A 12 -4.90 -6.82 11.73
C GLY A 12 -4.61 -8.09 10.94
N LYS A 13 -5.57 -8.58 10.14
CA LYS A 13 -5.45 -9.78 9.30
C LYS A 13 -4.77 -9.45 7.96
N VAL A 14 -3.60 -8.84 8.04
CA VAL A 14 -2.87 -8.31 6.89
C VAL A 14 -2.48 -9.42 5.91
N GLU A 15 -2.09 -10.59 6.41
CA GLU A 15 -1.70 -11.74 5.58
C GLU A 15 -2.84 -12.22 4.67
N GLU A 16 -4.07 -12.20 5.18
CA GLU A 16 -5.28 -12.54 4.41
C GLU A 16 -5.60 -11.48 3.35
N ALA A 17 -5.40 -10.20 3.70
CA ALA A 17 -5.49 -9.12 2.73
C ALA A 17 -4.47 -9.29 1.59
N LEU A 18 -3.24 -9.69 1.92
CA LEU A 18 -2.17 -9.95 0.95
C LEU A 18 -2.46 -11.13 0.04
N LYS A 19 -2.99 -12.24 0.57
CA LYS A 19 -3.40 -13.40 -0.23
C LYS A 19 -4.46 -13.01 -1.24
N LEU A 20 -5.50 -12.30 -0.81
CA LEU A 20 -6.54 -11.77 -1.69
C LEU A 20 -5.97 -10.81 -2.73
N PHE A 21 -5.05 -9.93 -2.33
CA PHE A 21 -4.40 -9.01 -3.26
C PHE A 21 -3.61 -9.77 -4.33
N LYS A 22 -2.82 -10.78 -3.95
CA LYS A 22 -2.08 -11.62 -4.90
C LYS A 22 -3.02 -12.33 -5.87
N GLN A 23 -4.15 -12.85 -5.39
CA GLN A 23 -5.18 -13.51 -6.20
C GLN A 23 -5.94 -12.57 -7.15
N MET A 24 -5.86 -11.24 -6.98
CA MET A 24 -6.51 -10.31 -7.92
C MET A 24 -5.92 -10.43 -9.33
N PRO A 25 -6.73 -10.77 -10.36
CA PRO A 25 -6.25 -10.93 -11.72
C PRO A 25 -5.86 -9.59 -12.37
N ARG A 26 -6.46 -8.48 -11.95
CA ARG A 26 -6.09 -7.11 -12.34
C ARG A 26 -5.98 -6.22 -11.12
N LYS A 27 -4.77 -5.76 -10.83
CA LYS A 27 -4.48 -4.81 -9.74
C LYS A 27 -4.46 -3.40 -10.33
N ASN A 28 -5.25 -2.50 -9.77
CA ASN A 28 -5.29 -1.09 -10.16
C ASN A 28 -4.63 -0.21 -9.07
N VAL A 29 -4.40 1.07 -9.40
CA VAL A 29 -3.79 2.04 -8.48
C VAL A 29 -4.45 2.03 -7.11
N ILE A 30 -5.79 2.00 -7.06
CA ILE A 30 -6.53 2.01 -5.80
C ILE A 30 -6.22 0.77 -4.96
N SER A 31 -6.19 -0.43 -5.57
CA SER A 31 -5.90 -1.67 -4.85
C SER A 31 -4.48 -1.70 -4.24
N TRP A 32 -3.49 -1.15 -4.95
CA TRP A 32 -2.13 -1.00 -4.42
C TRP A 32 -2.09 0.00 -3.25
N THR A 33 -2.71 1.17 -3.42
CA THR A 33 -2.78 2.20 -2.37
C THR A 33 -3.45 1.68 -1.11
N THR A 34 -4.59 0.98 -1.23
CA THR A 34 -5.29 0.44 -0.07
C THR A 34 -4.43 -0.57 0.69
N MET A 35 -3.70 -1.43 -0.01
CA MET A 35 -2.79 -2.40 0.64
C MET A 35 -1.61 -1.72 1.33
N ILE A 36 -0.94 -0.78 0.64
CA ILE A 36 0.23 -0.08 1.18
C ILE A 36 -0.15 0.77 2.40
N CYS A 37 -1.25 1.53 2.33
CA CYS A 37 -1.75 2.28 3.48
C CYS A 37 -2.15 1.37 4.63
N GLY A 38 -2.78 0.23 4.33
CA GLY A 38 -3.13 -0.77 5.32
C GLY A 38 -1.94 -1.38 6.04
N LEU A 39 -0.87 -1.67 5.30
CA LEU A 39 0.38 -2.20 5.83
C LEU A 39 1.09 -1.17 6.72
N ASP A 40 1.14 0.09 6.29
CA ASP A 40 1.71 1.18 7.08
C ASP A 40 0.94 1.39 8.40
N GLN A 41 -0.39 1.32 8.36
CA GLN A 41 -1.25 1.42 9.55
C GLN A 41 -1.09 0.25 10.52
N ASN A 42 -0.70 -0.93 10.03
CA ASN A 42 -0.45 -2.12 10.86
C ASN A 42 1.03 -2.28 11.25
N GLU A 43 1.83 -1.22 11.08
CA GLU A 43 3.28 -1.20 11.37
C GLU A 43 4.11 -2.22 10.56
N MET A 44 3.53 -2.84 9.54
CA MET A 44 4.17 -3.80 8.63
C MET A 44 4.92 -3.10 7.50
N SER A 45 5.74 -2.13 7.88
CA SER A 45 6.46 -1.24 6.97
C SER A 45 7.44 -1.96 6.03
N GLY A 46 7.99 -3.11 6.44
CA GLY A 46 8.82 -3.95 5.56
C GLY A 46 8.05 -4.49 4.35
N GLU A 47 6.85 -5.04 4.57
CA GLU A 47 6.00 -5.55 3.50
C GLU A 47 5.39 -4.42 2.65
N ALA A 48 5.04 -3.29 3.29
CA ALA A 48 4.60 -2.09 2.59
C ALA A 48 5.64 -1.63 1.55
N LEU A 49 6.92 -1.64 1.92
CA LEU A 49 8.03 -1.24 1.04
C LEU A 49 8.25 -2.23 -0.11
N VAL A 50 8.10 -3.54 0.14
CA VAL A 50 8.21 -4.55 -0.92
C VAL A 50 7.10 -4.37 -1.94
N LEU A 51 5.84 -4.25 -1.50
CA LEU A 51 4.71 -3.97 -2.38
C LEU A 51 4.86 -2.63 -3.11
N PHE A 52 5.38 -1.60 -2.44
CA PHE A 52 5.63 -0.32 -3.08
C PHE A 52 6.68 -0.44 -4.19
N LYS A 53 7.77 -1.20 -3.97
CA LYS A 53 8.77 -1.49 -5.01
C LYS A 53 8.19 -2.28 -6.18
N ASP A 54 7.41 -3.32 -5.89
CA ASP A 54 6.74 -4.12 -6.92
C ASP A 54 5.80 -3.23 -7.76
N MET A 55 5.06 -2.34 -7.10
CA MET A 55 4.21 -1.36 -7.78
C MET A 55 5.01 -0.42 -8.68
N LEU A 56 6.12 0.14 -8.20
CA LEU A 56 6.97 1.04 -8.97
C LEU A 56 7.60 0.32 -10.18
N SER A 57 7.97 -0.95 -10.02
CA SER A 57 8.50 -1.76 -11.12
C SER A 57 7.46 -2.05 -12.21
N CYS A 58 6.17 -2.13 -11.84
CA CYS A 58 5.08 -2.37 -12.77
C CYS A 58 4.48 -1.07 -13.35
N CYS A 59 4.67 0.09 -12.70
CA CYS A 59 3.99 1.34 -13.04
C CYS A 59 4.89 2.58 -12.82
N ILE A 60 5.55 3.05 -13.87
CA ILE A 60 6.45 4.23 -13.85
C ILE A 60 5.74 5.60 -13.61
N LYS A 61 4.44 5.71 -13.27
CA LYS A 61 3.77 7.03 -13.11
C LYS A 61 2.62 7.09 -12.09
N SER A 62 2.84 6.82 -10.80
CA SER A 62 1.77 7.04 -9.80
C SER A 62 2.16 8.03 -8.71
N THR A 63 2.42 9.27 -9.10
CA THR A 63 2.63 10.44 -8.23
C THR A 63 1.51 10.61 -7.20
N SER A 64 0.28 10.24 -7.55
CA SER A 64 -0.92 10.37 -6.71
C SER A 64 -0.95 9.47 -5.46
N ILE A 65 -0.22 8.36 -5.46
CA ILE A 65 -0.19 7.43 -4.32
C ILE A 65 0.72 7.96 -3.23
N ILE A 66 1.85 8.54 -3.65
CA ILE A 66 2.83 9.18 -2.78
C ILE A 66 2.15 10.29 -1.96
N VAL A 67 1.28 11.08 -2.62
CA VAL A 67 0.51 12.15 -1.97
C VAL A 67 -0.58 11.60 -1.05
N GLY A 68 -1.27 10.51 -1.43
CA GLY A 68 -2.32 9.89 -0.62
C GLY A 68 -1.81 9.23 0.67
N CYS A 69 -0.68 8.52 0.62
CA CYS A 69 -0.05 7.93 1.80
C CYS A 69 0.49 9.02 2.76
N ALA A 70 0.96 10.16 2.22
CA ALA A 70 1.44 11.29 3.01
C ALA A 70 0.34 11.99 3.83
N GLN A 71 -0.94 11.87 3.45
CA GLN A 71 -2.04 12.54 4.16
C GLN A 71 -2.39 11.90 5.51
N HIS A 72 -2.02 10.63 5.73
CA HIS A 72 -2.36 9.91 6.96
C HIS A 72 -1.16 9.53 7.84
N GLY A 73 0.07 9.56 7.30
CA GLY A 73 1.28 9.20 8.04
C GLY A 73 2.02 10.41 8.63
N ARG A 74 1.94 10.60 9.95
CA ARG A 74 2.76 11.58 10.69
C ARG A 74 4.26 11.36 10.41
N GLY A 75 4.87 12.28 9.66
CA GLY A 75 6.27 12.71 9.78
C GLY A 75 7.40 11.80 9.28
N LYS A 76 7.20 10.50 9.02
CA LYS A 76 8.33 9.60 8.67
C LYS A 76 8.63 9.47 7.18
N TRP A 77 7.63 9.61 6.32
CA TRP A 77 7.78 9.24 4.90
C TRP A 77 8.05 10.40 3.94
N ALA A 78 8.04 11.66 4.43
CA ALA A 78 8.46 12.84 3.67
C ALA A 78 9.90 12.72 3.13
N PHE A 79 10.75 11.93 3.79
CA PHE A 79 12.11 11.65 3.35
C PHE A 79 12.17 10.74 2.12
N VAL A 80 11.23 9.81 1.95
CA VAL A 80 11.21 8.88 0.80
C VAL A 80 10.73 9.57 -0.47
N ILE A 81 9.85 10.56 -0.35
CA ILE A 81 9.38 11.40 -1.46
C ILE A 81 10.52 12.28 -2.02
N ARG A 82 11.48 12.66 -1.18
CA ARG A 82 12.56 13.59 -1.54
C ARG A 82 13.81 12.91 -2.12
N LEU A 83 13.80 11.58 -2.22
CA LEU A 83 14.92 10.76 -2.75
C LEU A 83 14.63 10.13 -4.12
N ASN A 84 13.57 10.59 -4.81
CA ASN A 84 13.34 10.33 -6.24
C ASN A 84 13.40 11.66 -6.98
#